data_AF-A0ABD3FHV7-F1
#
_entry.id   AF-A0ABD3FHV7-F1
#
_cell.length_a   1.000
_cell.length_b   1.000
_cell.length_c   1.000
_cell.angle_alpha   90.00
_cell.angle_beta   90.00
_cell.angle_gamma   90.00
#
_symmetry.space_group_name_H-M   'P 1'
#
loop_
_entity.id
_entity.type
_entity.pdbx_description
1 polymer ?
#
loop_
_entity_poly.entity_id
_entity_poly.type
_entity_poly.pdbx_seq_one_letter_code
_entity_poly.pdbx_strand_id
1 'polypeptide(L)'
;MCELYPSSQRVYRHFQSLTRLFRHAMAMDLPNEKSESAIFDPSSSFYQNEKLWTYGWICALLKYCSLDENQQPRMIRFEKKMEFHVSKCDRKSVEAVRDQMMAENKLVPFFILDEMEVEEGKRNMAAFQVNVFRTCRLVLVAMGTDAQLSALMDQSSQEQLWMTLVPHFPLYRFVSFDLKTNQAAWDKMEQQYPIVKRIAEGS
;
A
#
# COMPACT_ATOMS: atom_id res chain seq x y z
N MET A 1 5.15 -15.04 29.54
CA MET A 1 3.76 -15.43 29.20
C MET A 1 3.26 -14.45 28.16
N CYS A 2 3.24 -14.85 26.90
CA CYS A 2 2.75 -14.02 25.81
C CYS A 2 1.23 -14.18 25.74
N GLU A 3 0.51 -13.08 25.95
CA GLU A 3 -0.92 -13.03 25.76
C GLU A 3 -1.24 -13.25 24.27
N LEU A 4 -2.00 -14.31 24.02
CA LEU A 4 -2.59 -14.63 22.74
C LEU A 4 -3.62 -13.56 22.40
N TYR A 5 -3.33 -12.70 21.42
CA TYR A 5 -4.36 -11.86 20.82
C TYR A 5 -5.41 -12.76 20.15
N PRO A 6 -6.69 -12.67 20.53
CA PRO A 6 -7.73 -13.57 20.04
C PRO A 6 -8.07 -13.24 18.58
N SER A 7 -7.93 -14.24 17.71
CA SER A 7 -8.58 -14.34 16.40
C SER A 7 -8.52 -13.09 15.52
N SER A 8 -7.51 -12.98 14.67
CA SER A 8 -7.57 -12.08 13.50
C SER A 8 -8.92 -12.27 12.81
N GLN A 9 -9.72 -11.20 12.69
CA GLN A 9 -11.04 -11.26 12.05
C GLN A 9 -10.93 -12.01 10.71
N ARG A 10 -11.96 -12.78 10.32
CA ARG A 10 -11.92 -13.58 9.06
C ARG A 10 -11.48 -12.75 7.85
N VAL A 11 -11.85 -11.48 7.84
CA VAL A 11 -11.44 -10.45 6.87
C VAL A 11 -9.91 -10.38 6.71
N TYR A 12 -9.13 -10.44 7.79
CA TYR A 12 -7.66 -10.39 7.76
C TYR A 12 -6.99 -11.66 7.26
N ARG A 13 -7.63 -12.83 7.34
CA ARG A 13 -7.04 -14.08 6.83
C ARG A 13 -6.88 -14.06 5.31
N HIS A 14 -7.79 -13.43 4.59
CA HIS A 14 -7.69 -13.29 3.14
C HIS A 14 -6.55 -12.32 2.75
N PHE A 15 -6.30 -11.28 3.55
CA PHE A 15 -5.18 -10.36 3.33
C PHE A 15 -3.81 -10.99 3.57
N GLN A 16 -3.71 -11.95 4.50
CA GLN A 16 -2.44 -12.64 4.75
C GLN A 16 -1.84 -13.28 3.49
N SER A 17 -2.67 -13.73 2.54
CA SER A 17 -2.20 -14.33 1.29
C SER A 17 -1.53 -13.31 0.36
N LEU A 18 -2.20 -12.18 0.08
CA LEU A 18 -1.68 -11.07 -0.73
C LEU A 18 -0.44 -10.46 -0.09
N THR A 19 -0.51 -10.15 1.20
CA THR A 19 0.61 -9.57 1.95
C THR A 19 1.82 -10.50 1.97
N ARG A 20 1.63 -11.82 2.12
CA ARG A 20 2.72 -12.79 2.07
C ARG A 20 3.37 -12.85 0.69
N LEU A 21 2.57 -12.85 -0.38
CA LEU A 21 3.11 -12.85 -1.75
C LEU A 21 3.87 -11.57 -2.07
N PHE A 22 3.36 -10.41 -1.64
CA PHE A 22 4.04 -9.14 -1.79
C PHE A 22 5.37 -9.12 -1.03
N ARG A 23 5.38 -9.50 0.25
CA ARG A 23 6.63 -9.60 1.05
C ARG A 23 7.62 -10.58 0.42
N HIS A 24 7.15 -11.69 -0.13
CA HIS A 24 8.01 -12.65 -0.81
C HIS A 24 8.65 -12.05 -2.07
N ALA A 25 7.87 -11.37 -2.91
CA ALA A 25 8.38 -10.68 -4.10
C ALA A 25 9.45 -9.63 -3.73
N MET A 26 9.19 -8.83 -2.69
CA MET A 26 10.14 -7.84 -2.22
C MET A 26 11.43 -8.45 -1.68
N ALA A 27 11.33 -9.54 -0.91
CA ALA A 27 12.51 -10.21 -0.36
C ALA A 27 13.42 -10.74 -1.48
N MET A 28 12.85 -11.18 -2.61
CA MET A 28 13.61 -11.62 -3.78
C MET A 28 14.32 -10.48 -4.53
N ASP A 29 13.94 -9.23 -4.30
CA ASP A 29 14.60 -8.04 -4.86
C ASP A 29 15.78 -7.54 -4.00
N LEU A 30 15.99 -8.15 -2.83
CA LEU A 30 17.13 -7.92 -1.92
C LEU A 30 17.38 -6.43 -1.60
N PRO A 31 16.38 -5.63 -1.21
CA PRO A 31 16.57 -4.20 -0.96
C PRO A 31 17.54 -3.90 0.20
N ASN A 32 17.69 -4.82 1.15
CA ASN A 32 18.64 -4.68 2.26
C ASN A 32 20.11 -4.88 1.84
N GLU A 33 20.38 -5.43 0.65
CA GLU A 33 21.73 -5.57 0.09
C GLU A 33 22.15 -4.35 -0.76
N LYS A 34 21.21 -3.44 -1.03
CA LYS A 34 21.44 -2.21 -1.79
C LYS A 34 21.83 -1.07 -0.86
N SER A 35 22.56 -0.09 -1.38
CA SER A 35 22.89 1.12 -0.62
C SER A 35 21.62 1.89 -0.24
N GLU A 36 21.63 2.57 0.91
CA GLU A 36 20.50 3.42 1.32
C GLU A 36 20.17 4.45 0.24
N SER A 37 21.18 5.11 -0.35
CA SER A 37 20.97 6.07 -1.43
C SER A 37 20.23 5.50 -2.65
N ALA A 38 20.42 4.21 -2.97
CA ALA A 38 19.72 3.57 -4.08
C ALA A 38 18.27 3.24 -3.74
N ILE A 39 17.97 2.94 -2.46
CA ILE A 39 16.64 2.54 -2.02
C ILE A 39 15.76 3.74 -1.64
N PHE A 40 16.33 4.77 -1.02
CA PHE A 40 15.58 5.92 -0.52
C PHE A 40 15.20 6.90 -1.63
N ASP A 41 16.02 7.00 -2.67
CA ASP A 41 15.74 7.85 -3.83
C ASP A 41 14.87 7.10 -4.86
N PRO A 42 13.58 7.47 -5.04
CA PRO A 42 12.72 6.85 -6.05
C PRO A 42 13.18 7.14 -7.50
N SER A 43 14.05 8.13 -7.70
CA SER A 43 14.66 8.43 -8.99
C SER A 43 15.92 7.62 -9.29
N SER A 44 16.37 6.79 -8.34
CA SER A 44 17.58 5.99 -8.49
C SER A 44 17.50 4.97 -9.64
N SER A 45 18.66 4.58 -10.17
CA SER A 45 18.75 3.54 -11.20
C SER A 45 18.15 2.20 -10.78
N PHE A 46 18.09 1.92 -9.48
CA PHE A 46 17.45 0.73 -8.93
C PHE A 46 15.97 0.67 -9.31
N TYR A 47 15.22 1.76 -9.16
CA TYR A 47 13.81 1.81 -9.55
C TYR A 47 13.60 2.12 -11.04
N GLN A 48 14.49 2.90 -11.65
CA GLN A 48 14.30 3.35 -13.03
C GLN A 48 14.68 2.29 -14.07
N ASN A 49 15.70 1.49 -13.81
CA ASN A 49 16.34 0.63 -14.82
C ASN A 49 16.32 -0.87 -14.49
N GLU A 50 16.27 -1.27 -13.22
CA GLU A 50 16.27 -2.69 -12.87
C GLU A 50 14.92 -3.36 -13.16
N LYS A 51 14.99 -4.67 -13.41
CA LYS A 51 13.80 -5.53 -13.43
C LYS A 51 13.61 -6.14 -12.06
N LEU A 52 12.44 -5.91 -11.47
CA LEU A 52 12.11 -6.31 -10.11
C LEU A 52 11.00 -7.36 -10.09
N TRP A 53 11.09 -8.30 -9.15
CA TRP A 53 10.01 -9.25 -8.85
C TRP A 53 8.78 -8.52 -8.32
N THR A 54 8.99 -7.46 -7.54
CA THR A 54 7.91 -6.63 -7.01
C THR A 54 7.14 -5.93 -8.13
N TYR A 55 7.81 -5.42 -9.17
CA TYR A 55 7.14 -4.92 -10.37
C TYR A 55 6.34 -6.02 -11.07
N GLY A 56 6.92 -7.22 -11.20
CA GLY A 56 6.21 -8.38 -11.75
C GLY A 56 4.93 -8.71 -11.00
N TRP A 57 4.98 -8.69 -9.66
CA TRP A 57 3.84 -8.95 -8.80
C TRP A 57 2.77 -7.87 -8.95
N ILE A 58 3.15 -6.59 -8.98
CA ILE A 58 2.23 -5.47 -9.21
C ILE A 58 1.57 -5.61 -10.58
N CYS A 59 2.33 -5.90 -11.64
CA CYS A 59 1.80 -6.15 -12.98
C CYS A 59 0.76 -7.27 -12.98
N ALA A 60 1.06 -8.40 -12.34
CA ALA A 60 0.16 -9.54 -12.30
C ALA A 60 -1.15 -9.20 -11.56
N LEU A 61 -1.06 -8.43 -10.47
CA LEU A 61 -2.23 -7.94 -9.74
C LEU A 61 -3.06 -6.96 -10.57
N LEU A 62 -2.44 -5.96 -11.21
CA LEU A 62 -3.14 -5.00 -12.07
C LEU A 62 -3.85 -5.70 -13.23
N LYS A 63 -3.21 -6.68 -13.87
CA LYS A 63 -3.84 -7.49 -14.92
C LYS A 63 -5.06 -8.26 -14.40
N TYR A 64 -4.97 -8.85 -13.21
CA TYR A 64 -6.12 -9.50 -12.58
C TYR A 64 -7.26 -8.51 -12.32
N CYS A 65 -6.95 -7.33 -11.78
CA CYS A 65 -7.93 -6.26 -11.57
C CYS A 65 -8.58 -5.82 -12.88
N SER A 66 -7.81 -5.75 -13.97
CA SER A 66 -8.30 -5.32 -15.28
C SER A 66 -9.33 -6.25 -15.96
N LEU A 67 -9.55 -7.45 -15.42
CA LEU A 67 -10.60 -8.36 -15.90
C LEU A 67 -11.97 -7.83 -15.50
N ASP A 68 -12.94 -7.85 -16.43
CA ASP A 68 -14.27 -7.24 -16.23
C ASP A 68 -15.00 -7.79 -14.99
N GLU A 69 -14.84 -9.08 -14.68
CA GLU A 69 -15.41 -9.71 -13.48
C GLU A 69 -14.84 -9.15 -12.16
N ASN A 70 -13.64 -8.56 -12.20
CA ASN A 70 -12.93 -8.00 -11.05
C ASN A 70 -13.00 -6.47 -10.98
N GLN A 71 -13.68 -5.82 -11.93
CA GLN A 71 -13.88 -4.36 -12.01
C GLN A 71 -14.96 -3.89 -11.03
N GLN A 72 -14.71 -4.06 -9.73
CA GLN A 72 -15.62 -3.63 -8.67
C GLN A 72 -14.91 -2.70 -7.68
N PRO A 73 -15.57 -1.63 -7.20
CA PRO A 73 -14.99 -0.67 -6.26
C PRO A 73 -15.00 -1.22 -4.82
N ARG A 74 -14.38 -2.39 -4.64
CA ARG A 74 -14.28 -3.09 -3.37
C ARG A 74 -12.87 -3.59 -3.15
N MET A 75 -12.55 -3.87 -1.90
CA MET A 75 -11.25 -4.42 -1.54
C MET A 75 -11.03 -5.78 -2.21
N ILE A 76 -9.84 -5.99 -2.78
CA ILE A 76 -9.50 -7.25 -3.47
C ILE A 76 -9.41 -8.37 -2.43
N ARG A 77 -10.17 -9.44 -2.65
CA ARG A 77 -10.20 -10.63 -1.79
C ARG A 77 -10.12 -11.88 -2.65
N PHE A 78 -9.20 -12.77 -2.32
CA PHE A 78 -9.16 -14.10 -2.94
C PHE A 78 -9.92 -15.09 -2.06
N GLU A 79 -11.14 -15.40 -2.45
CA GLU A 79 -11.96 -16.42 -1.79
C GLU A 79 -11.49 -17.84 -2.15
N LYS A 80 -10.94 -18.01 -3.35
CA LYS A 80 -10.33 -19.24 -3.84
C LYS A 80 -8.83 -19.07 -3.96
N LYS A 81 -8.09 -20.19 -3.97
CA LYS A 81 -6.65 -20.18 -4.25
C LYS A 81 -6.43 -19.61 -5.65
N MET A 82 -5.71 -18.50 -5.74
CA MET A 82 -5.30 -17.88 -6.98
C MET A 82 -3.83 -18.15 -7.25
N GLU A 83 -3.50 -18.41 -8.51
CA GLU A 83 -2.12 -18.59 -8.96
C GLU A 83 -1.74 -17.45 -9.90
N PHE A 84 -0.73 -16.67 -9.49
CA PHE A 84 -0.17 -15.60 -10.30
C PHE A 84 1.13 -16.06 -10.91
N HIS A 85 1.22 -15.97 -12.24
CA HIS A 85 2.51 -16.11 -12.92
C HIS A 85 3.25 -14.76 -12.82
N VAL A 86 4.24 -14.73 -11.93
CA VAL A 86 5.07 -13.55 -11.68
C VAL A 86 6.44 -13.77 -12.29
N SER A 87 6.88 -12.81 -13.09
CA SER A 87 8.24 -12.72 -13.64
C SER A 87 8.77 -11.32 -13.41
N LYS A 88 10.09 -11.17 -13.22
CA LYS A 88 10.72 -9.84 -13.16
C LYS A 88 10.31 -8.99 -14.38
N CYS A 89 9.89 -7.76 -14.14
CA CYS A 89 9.66 -6.76 -15.18
C CYS A 89 10.17 -5.39 -14.73
N ASP A 90 10.19 -4.43 -15.64
CA ASP A 90 10.59 -3.06 -15.34
C ASP A 90 9.40 -2.17 -14.96
N ARG A 91 9.71 -0.97 -14.47
CA ARG A 91 8.72 0.06 -14.13
C ARG A 91 7.78 0.37 -15.30
N LYS A 92 8.30 0.48 -16.52
CA LYS A 92 7.51 0.81 -17.72
C LYS A 92 6.44 -0.24 -18.02
N SER A 93 6.73 -1.51 -17.73
CA SER A 93 5.77 -2.60 -17.86
C SER A 93 4.58 -2.43 -16.91
N VAL A 94 4.81 -1.95 -15.69
CA VAL A 94 3.74 -1.63 -14.73
C VAL A 94 2.92 -0.44 -15.21
N GLU A 95 3.60 0.63 -15.63
CA GLU A 95 2.96 1.83 -16.16
C GLU A 95 2.10 1.53 -17.38
N ALA A 96 2.57 0.68 -18.30
CA ALA A 96 1.80 0.30 -19.48
C ALA A 96 0.48 -0.40 -19.13
N VAL A 97 0.47 -1.30 -18.14
CA VAL A 97 -0.77 -1.96 -17.68
C VAL A 97 -1.71 -0.93 -17.03
N ARG A 98 -1.18 -0.06 -16.17
CA ARG A 98 -1.94 1.03 -15.53
C ARG A 98 -2.57 1.95 -16.58
N ASP A 99 -1.77 2.40 -17.55
CA ASP A 99 -2.20 3.36 -18.58
C ASP A 99 -3.23 2.73 -19.51
N GLN A 100 -3.08 1.44 -19.83
CA GLN A 100 -4.10 0.69 -20.55
C GLN A 100 -5.41 0.62 -19.77
N MET A 101 -5.38 0.31 -18.47
CA MET A 101 -6.58 0.32 -17.63
C MET A 101 -7.27 1.70 -17.64
N MET A 102 -6.50 2.79 -17.51
CA MET A 102 -7.06 4.14 -17.56
C MET A 102 -7.65 4.48 -18.93
N ALA A 103 -6.98 4.09 -20.02
CA ALA A 103 -7.47 4.31 -21.39
C ALA A 103 -8.76 3.52 -21.67
N GLU A 104 -8.90 2.32 -21.09
CA GLU A 104 -10.11 1.49 -21.14
C GLU A 104 -11.18 1.92 -20.12
N ASN A 105 -10.98 3.03 -19.40
CA ASN A 105 -11.86 3.54 -18.34
C ASN A 105 -12.15 2.50 -17.23
N LYS A 106 -11.15 1.67 -16.91
CA LYS A 106 -11.17 0.67 -15.85
C LYS A 106 -10.70 1.26 -14.52
N LEU A 107 -11.24 0.71 -13.43
CA LEU A 107 -10.84 1.00 -12.06
C LEU A 107 -9.41 0.51 -11.82
N VAL A 108 -8.53 1.44 -11.48
CA VAL A 108 -7.15 1.16 -11.02
C VAL A 108 -7.16 1.06 -9.49
N PRO A 109 -6.61 -0.02 -8.89
CA PRO A 109 -6.58 -0.15 -7.45
C PRO A 109 -5.62 0.86 -6.81
N PHE A 110 -5.97 1.31 -5.60
CA PHE A 110 -5.03 1.96 -4.69
C PHE A 110 -4.59 0.97 -3.60
N PHE A 111 -3.45 1.26 -2.98
CA PHE A 111 -2.80 0.37 -2.02
C PHE A 111 -2.83 0.98 -0.62
N ILE A 112 -2.97 0.14 0.39
CA ILE A 112 -2.85 0.53 1.79
C ILE A 112 -1.69 -0.28 2.38
N LEU A 113 -0.70 0.42 2.95
CA LEU A 113 0.33 -0.19 3.77
C LEU A 113 0.01 0.14 5.23
N ASP A 114 -0.36 -0.88 5.98
CA ASP A 114 -0.64 -0.80 7.41
C ASP A 114 0.58 -1.26 8.22
N GLU A 115 0.89 -0.53 9.30
CA GLU A 115 1.98 -0.79 10.24
C GLU A 115 3.35 -1.07 9.59
N MET A 116 4.00 -0.03 9.05
CA MET A 116 5.39 -0.14 8.60
C MET A 116 6.34 -0.27 9.81
N GLU A 117 6.94 -1.45 10.00
CA GLU A 117 8.02 -1.65 10.97
C GLU A 117 9.31 -0.96 10.49
N VAL A 118 9.54 0.26 11.01
CA VAL A 118 10.80 1.00 10.82
C VAL A 118 11.73 0.70 12.00
N GLU A 119 12.29 -0.50 12.05
CA GLU A 119 13.38 -0.84 12.97
C GLU A 119 14.75 -0.67 12.28
N GLU A 120 15.81 -0.43 13.06
CA GLU A 120 17.19 -0.45 12.55
C GLU A 120 17.49 -1.81 11.88
N GLY A 121 17.87 -1.78 10.60
CA GLY A 121 18.06 -2.99 9.76
C GLY A 121 16.87 -3.36 8.87
N LYS A 122 15.67 -2.78 9.06
CA LYS A 122 14.49 -2.96 8.18
C LYS A 122 14.14 -1.70 7.39
N ARG A 123 14.89 -0.62 7.58
CA ARG A 123 14.62 0.69 6.96
C ARG A 123 14.63 0.67 5.43
N ASN A 124 15.58 -0.05 4.81
CA ASN A 124 15.58 -0.24 3.35
C ASN A 124 14.34 -0.98 2.87
N MET A 125 13.89 -2.01 3.60
CA MET A 125 12.68 -2.74 3.23
C MET A 125 11.44 -1.84 3.27
N ALA A 126 11.29 -1.03 4.31
CA ALA A 126 10.18 -0.09 4.44
C ALA A 126 10.23 1.01 3.37
N ALA A 127 11.41 1.59 3.11
CA ALA A 127 11.60 2.57 2.04
C ALA A 127 11.29 1.95 0.66
N PHE A 128 11.73 0.72 0.41
CA PHE A 128 11.44 -0.02 -0.81
C PHE A 128 9.94 -0.26 -1.01
N GLN A 129 9.22 -0.68 0.04
CA GLN A 129 7.76 -0.86 0.01
C GLN A 129 7.04 0.37 -0.49
N VAL A 130 7.45 1.54 -0.01
CA VAL A 130 6.78 2.79 -0.36
C VAL A 130 7.21 3.25 -1.76
N ASN A 131 8.52 3.25 -2.02
CA ASN A 131 9.08 3.80 -3.25
C ASN A 131 8.72 2.96 -4.48
N VAL A 132 8.49 1.66 -4.36
CA VAL A 132 8.10 0.82 -5.51
C VAL A 132 6.73 1.22 -6.08
N PHE A 133 5.76 1.60 -5.24
CA PHE A 133 4.45 2.09 -5.68
C PHE A 133 4.53 3.53 -6.20
N ARG A 134 5.26 4.40 -5.48
CA ARG A 134 5.51 5.80 -5.90
C ARG A 134 6.08 5.87 -7.31
N THR A 135 7.10 5.07 -7.57
CA THR A 135 7.83 5.07 -8.85
C THR A 135 6.96 4.54 -9.99
N CYS A 136 6.01 3.64 -9.69
CA CYS A 136 4.98 3.18 -10.63
C CYS A 136 3.79 4.16 -10.76
N ARG A 137 3.82 5.32 -10.08
CA ARG A 137 2.72 6.31 -10.00
C ARG A 137 1.38 5.66 -9.62
N LEU A 138 1.43 4.71 -8.68
CA LEU A 138 0.25 4.07 -8.10
C LEU A 138 -0.10 4.79 -6.80
N VAL A 139 -1.41 4.94 -6.55
CA VAL A 139 -1.90 5.59 -5.32
C VAL A 139 -1.62 4.68 -4.14
N LEU A 140 -0.87 5.19 -3.16
CA LEU A 140 -0.51 4.50 -1.94
C LEU A 140 -0.91 5.33 -0.72
N VAL A 141 -1.66 4.70 0.19
CA VAL A 141 -1.95 5.19 1.53
C VAL A 141 -1.01 4.47 2.49
N ALA A 142 0.00 5.19 2.97
CA ALA A 142 0.92 4.68 3.98
C ALA A 142 0.39 5.06 5.38
N MET A 143 0.20 4.06 6.23
CA MET A 143 -0.25 4.23 7.60
C MET A 143 0.90 3.89 8.56
N GLY A 144 1.15 4.79 9.50
CA GLY A 144 2.22 4.67 10.48
C GLY A 144 2.16 5.81 11.49
N THR A 145 3.09 5.83 12.43
CA THR A 145 3.32 6.98 13.31
C THR A 145 3.98 8.12 12.54
N ASP A 146 3.78 9.36 12.98
CA ASP A 146 4.44 10.53 12.38
C ASP A 146 5.96 10.38 12.35
N ALA A 147 6.55 9.75 13.36
CA ALA A 147 7.99 9.48 13.41
C ALA A 147 8.42 8.48 12.33
N GLN A 148 7.67 7.40 12.12
CA GLN A 148 7.95 6.41 11.07
C GLN A 148 7.80 6.99 9.67
N LEU A 149 6.72 7.77 9.46
CA LEU A 149 6.47 8.42 8.17
C LEU A 149 7.52 9.49 7.89
N SER A 150 7.86 10.33 8.87
CA SER A 150 8.91 11.34 8.73
C SER A 150 10.27 10.71 8.47
N ALA A 151 10.65 9.63 9.16
CA ALA A 151 11.91 8.93 8.91
C ALA A 151 12.03 8.32 7.50
N LEU A 152 10.90 8.04 6.85
CA LEU A 152 10.83 7.57 5.46
C LEU A 152 10.71 8.71 4.44
N MET A 153 10.34 9.91 4.88
CA MET A 153 10.02 11.06 4.01
C MET A 153 11.00 12.21 4.07
N ASP A 154 11.80 12.35 5.13
CA ASP A 154 12.76 13.44 5.35
C ASP A 154 13.88 13.52 4.27
N GLN A 155 13.80 12.68 3.23
CA GLN A 155 14.81 12.55 2.19
C GLN A 155 14.26 12.70 0.76
N SER A 156 12.95 12.96 0.58
CA SER A 156 12.38 13.23 -0.76
C SER A 156 12.04 14.71 -0.91
N SER A 157 12.87 15.47 -1.63
CA SER A 157 12.66 16.88 -1.97
C SER A 157 11.60 17.13 -3.07
N GLN A 158 10.82 16.11 -3.46
CA GLN A 158 9.81 16.19 -4.51
C GLN A 158 8.40 16.25 -3.93
N GLU A 159 7.58 17.16 -4.48
CA GLU A 159 6.15 17.31 -4.17
C GLU A 159 5.41 15.95 -4.26
N GLN A 160 4.88 15.52 -3.13
CA GLN A 160 4.26 14.21 -2.93
C GLN A 160 2.80 14.18 -3.41
N LEU A 161 2.56 14.52 -4.68
CA LEU A 161 1.21 14.64 -5.26
C LEU A 161 0.40 13.32 -5.30
N TRP A 162 1.03 12.17 -5.01
CA TRP A 162 0.45 10.83 -5.24
C TRP A 162 0.26 10.00 -3.96
N MET A 163 0.44 10.62 -2.79
CA MET A 163 0.22 9.97 -1.50
C MET A 163 -0.56 10.86 -0.57
N THR A 164 -1.55 10.27 0.09
CA THR A 164 -2.17 10.86 1.26
C THR A 164 -1.58 10.17 2.48
N LEU A 165 -0.89 10.94 3.31
CA LEU A 165 -0.43 10.50 4.62
C LEU A 165 -1.61 10.59 5.57
N VAL A 166 -2.04 9.46 6.09
CA VAL A 166 -3.05 9.41 7.13
C VAL A 166 -2.30 9.12 8.43
N PRO A 167 -2.00 10.13 9.26
CA PRO A 167 -1.40 9.90 10.56
C PRO A 167 -2.38 9.10 11.39
N HIS A 168 -2.08 7.82 11.61
CA HIS A 168 -2.87 6.86 12.37
C HIS A 168 -4.38 6.85 12.06
N PHE A 169 -4.89 5.78 11.43
CA PHE A 169 -6.21 5.35 11.88
C PHE A 169 -6.05 4.98 13.36
N PRO A 170 -6.87 5.52 14.28
CA PRO A 170 -6.80 5.12 15.67
C PRO A 170 -6.83 3.59 15.71
N LEU A 171 -6.00 2.97 16.58
CA LEU A 171 -6.17 1.57 17.00
C LEU A 171 -7.67 1.28 16.95
N TYR A 172 -8.12 0.23 16.24
CA TYR A 172 -9.52 -0.17 16.13
C TYR A 172 -10.11 -0.41 17.53
N ARG A 173 -10.37 0.68 18.23
CA ARG A 173 -11.07 0.84 19.47
C ARG A 173 -12.32 1.51 19.00
N PHE A 174 -13.45 0.90 19.33
CA PHE A 174 -14.73 1.55 19.21
C PHE A 174 -14.61 2.91 19.90
N VAL A 175 -14.52 3.97 19.09
CA VAL A 175 -14.61 5.32 19.60
C VAL A 175 -16.07 5.49 19.93
N SER A 176 -16.41 5.42 21.21
CA SER A 176 -17.74 5.82 21.65
C SER A 176 -17.91 7.30 21.27
N PHE A 177 -18.97 7.56 20.50
CA PHE A 177 -19.42 8.90 20.14
C PHE A 177 -20.19 9.57 21.29
N ASP A 178 -20.30 8.92 22.46
CA ASP A 178 -20.94 9.49 23.64
C ASP A 178 -20.16 10.70 24.19
N LEU A 179 -18.86 10.80 23.85
CA LEU A 179 -18.02 11.96 24.13
C LEU A 179 -18.16 13.01 23.01
N LYS A 180 -18.71 14.19 23.35
CA LYS A 180 -18.89 15.34 22.43
C LYS A 180 -17.64 15.74 21.65
N THR A 181 -16.45 15.52 22.22
CA THR A 181 -15.16 15.81 21.58
C THR A 181 -14.88 14.90 20.39
N ASN A 182 -15.30 13.64 20.46
CA ASN A 182 -15.11 12.67 19.38
C ASN A 182 -16.08 12.94 18.23
N GLN A 183 -17.33 13.33 18.54
CA GLN A 183 -18.30 13.77 17.53
C GLN A 183 -17.81 15.01 16.80
N ALA A 184 -17.32 16.04 17.51
CA ALA A 184 -16.82 17.26 16.89
C ALA A 184 -15.59 17.01 15.98
N ALA A 185 -14.70 16.09 16.37
CA ALA A 185 -13.58 15.68 15.54
C ALA A 185 -14.04 14.92 14.28
N TRP A 186 -15.05 14.06 14.42
CA TRP A 186 -15.67 13.35 13.31
C TRP A 186 -16.36 14.30 12.33
N ASP A 187 -17.15 15.26 12.82
CA ASP A 187 -17.84 16.23 11.98
C ASP A 187 -16.84 17.10 11.18
N LYS A 188 -15.73 17.50 11.81
CA LYS A 188 -14.66 18.26 11.14
C LYS A 188 -13.98 17.42 10.06
N MET A 189 -13.76 16.13 10.33
CA MET A 189 -13.14 15.20 9.40
C MET A 189 -14.07 14.86 8.22
N GLU A 190 -15.38 14.69 8.46
CA GLU A 190 -16.41 14.53 7.41
C GLU A 190 -16.48 15.76 6.50
N GLN A 191 -16.44 16.97 7.08
CA GLN A 191 -16.42 18.21 6.31
C GLN A 191 -15.19 18.32 5.40
N GLN A 192 -14.03 17.89 5.89
CA GLN A 192 -12.78 17.97 5.14
C GLN A 192 -12.62 16.83 4.13
N TYR A 193 -13.12 15.63 4.46
CA TYR A 193 -12.98 14.42 3.67
C TYR A 193 -14.30 13.63 3.59
N PRO A 194 -15.27 14.07 2.75
CA PRO A 194 -16.61 13.48 2.68
C PRO A 194 -16.63 11.98 2.30
N ILE A 195 -15.57 11.51 1.65
CA ILE A 195 -15.43 10.10 1.26
C ILE A 195 -15.30 9.16 2.47
N VAL A 196 -14.79 9.65 3.61
CA VAL A 196 -14.58 8.83 4.80
C VAL A 196 -15.90 8.35 5.38
N LYS A 197 -16.95 9.18 5.35
CA LYS A 197 -18.31 8.78 5.73
C LYS A 197 -18.85 7.65 4.86
N ARG A 198 -18.69 7.76 3.54
CA ARG A 198 -19.15 6.70 2.61
C ARG A 198 -18.45 5.37 2.86
N ILE A 199 -17.16 5.40 3.19
CA ILE A 199 -16.40 4.20 3.56
C ILE A 199 -16.94 3.62 4.88
N ALA A 200 -17.16 4.46 5.89
CA ALA A 200 -17.65 4.04 7.20
C ALA A 200 -19.07 3.46 7.15
N GLU A 201 -19.99 4.06 6.38
CA GLU A 201 -21.38 3.61 6.25
C GLU A 201 -21.55 2.39 5.33
N GLY A 202 -20.61 2.15 4.41
CA GLY A 202 -20.62 1.01 3.50
C GLY A 202 -19.89 -0.24 4.01
N SER A 203 -19.43 -0.23 5.26
CA SER A 203 -18.65 -1.30 5.91
C SER A 203 -19.51 -2.35 6.60
#